data_AF-A0A7V6TKQ6-F1
#
_entry.id   AF-A0A7V6TKQ6-F1
#
_cell.length_a   1.000
_cell.length_b   1.000
_cell.length_c   1.000
_cell.angle_alpha   90.00
_cell.angle_beta   90.00
_cell.angle_gamma   90.00
#
_symmetry.space_group_name_H-M   'P 1'
#
loop_
_entity.id
_entity.type
_entity.pdbx_description
1 polymer ?
#
loop_
_entity_poly.entity_id
_entity_poly.type
_entity_poly.pdbx_seq_one_letter_code
_entity_poly.pdbx_strand_id
1 'polypeptide(L)'
;MEENKVNAETTGLEEAIEQTENSVENVKEEASQLTESSLPPPDNLNWLQRIVFKNFVWTRTKSPVPYPGRRFLARFLDWSIYYVIWNYISLILIRGKIVRGLLLMYADTMAVMAIMLILEPLLLSFLGTTPGKTVMGLRIRTDEGNKLSLKDAFKRTFQVFADGMGFNILVINLLNMAWARRNCLAGKALLWEQKHSYTIESTKLWRGIVAGLAIVVLIFFGLPPIYQAAQYPLHRGDITPLQYVENVNEMLTRSGNKSGYWLDENGFWHEKDGSLLVDKDNPVPQHQMIVENGKVVGVKLNIRMTEVGRISGGIEHKALVATAFIASRRDIRMQDLSDLASKLVDVQNDYEFDIKGIKVNSQVSYSGYQTDGKYLAGVESNPDRYFENIFEAYLQD
;
A
#
# COMPACT_ATOMS: atom_id res chain seq x y z
N MET A 1 -31.58 -89.54 6.79
CA MET A 1 -30.21 -89.07 7.08
C MET A 1 -29.90 -87.73 6.41
N GLU A 2 -30.58 -87.36 5.33
CA GLU A 2 -30.40 -86.05 4.67
C GLU A 2 -31.11 -84.87 5.38
N GLU A 3 -32.28 -85.07 5.98
CA GLU A 3 -33.02 -83.98 6.68
C GLU A 3 -32.26 -83.37 7.87
N ASN A 4 -31.58 -84.18 8.68
CA ASN A 4 -30.79 -83.68 9.82
C ASN A 4 -29.53 -82.90 9.38
N LYS A 5 -29.07 -83.11 8.14
CA LYS A 5 -27.89 -82.43 7.60
C LYS A 5 -28.25 -81.04 7.09
N VAL A 6 -29.40 -80.93 6.42
CA VAL A 6 -29.94 -79.64 5.96
C VAL A 6 -30.32 -78.75 7.14
N ASN A 7 -30.95 -79.30 8.19
CA ASN A 7 -31.35 -78.52 9.36
C ASN A 7 -30.13 -77.95 10.12
N ALA A 8 -29.07 -78.73 10.27
CA ALA A 8 -27.83 -78.28 10.92
C ALA A 8 -27.09 -77.20 10.11
N GLU A 9 -27.12 -77.27 8.78
CA GLU A 9 -26.53 -76.25 7.90
C GLU A 9 -27.33 -74.93 7.94
N THR A 10 -28.67 -75.00 8.00
CA THR A 10 -29.51 -73.79 8.15
C THR A 10 -29.33 -73.11 9.50
N THR A 11 -29.23 -73.85 10.61
CA THR A 11 -29.00 -73.26 11.93
C THR A 11 -27.62 -72.60 12.03
N GLY A 12 -26.59 -73.22 11.44
CA GLY A 12 -25.25 -72.62 11.39
C GLY A 12 -25.15 -71.36 10.51
N LEU A 13 -25.99 -71.25 9.48
CA LEU A 13 -26.11 -70.05 8.65
C LEU A 13 -26.82 -68.90 9.38
N GLU A 14 -27.87 -69.20 10.14
CA GLU A 14 -28.59 -68.20 10.94
C GLU A 14 -27.71 -67.63 12.06
N GLU A 15 -26.98 -68.49 12.80
CA GLU A 15 -26.03 -68.05 13.83
C GLU A 15 -24.89 -67.20 13.25
N ALA A 16 -24.40 -67.52 12.05
CA ALA A 16 -23.37 -66.73 11.38
C ALA A 16 -23.88 -65.36 10.93
N ILE A 17 -25.14 -65.27 10.48
CA ILE A 17 -25.77 -64.00 10.10
C ILE A 17 -25.97 -63.13 11.34
N GLU A 18 -26.48 -63.68 12.44
CA GLU A 18 -26.70 -62.97 13.70
C GLU A 18 -25.39 -62.49 14.33
N GLN A 19 -24.31 -63.28 14.27
CA GLN A 19 -22.97 -62.82 14.67
C GLN A 19 -22.46 -61.68 13.79
N THR A 20 -22.74 -61.72 12.48
CA THR A 20 -22.29 -60.68 11.55
C THR A 20 -23.05 -59.38 11.76
N GLU A 21 -24.36 -59.44 11.99
CA GLU A 21 -25.19 -58.28 12.29
C GLU A 21 -24.79 -57.62 13.62
N ASN A 22 -24.62 -58.41 14.69
CA ASN A 22 -24.12 -57.90 15.98
C ASN A 22 -22.71 -57.30 15.88
N SER A 23 -21.84 -57.86 15.02
CA SER A 23 -20.51 -57.31 14.76
C SER A 23 -20.57 -55.98 14.01
N VAL A 24 -21.48 -55.85 13.04
CA VAL A 24 -21.69 -54.60 12.29
C VAL A 24 -22.33 -53.52 13.16
N GLU A 25 -23.23 -53.90 14.07
CA GLU A 25 -23.89 -52.98 15.00
C GLU A 25 -22.92 -52.48 16.08
N ASN A 26 -22.09 -53.37 16.64
CA ASN A 26 -20.98 -52.97 17.53
C ASN A 26 -19.97 -52.06 16.83
N VAL A 27 -19.62 -52.32 15.57
CA VAL A 27 -18.73 -51.44 14.79
C VAL A 27 -19.39 -50.09 14.49
N LYS A 28 -20.72 -50.05 14.31
CA LYS A 28 -21.47 -48.79 14.16
C LYS A 28 -21.57 -48.02 15.46
N GLU A 29 -21.75 -48.68 16.60
CA GLU A 29 -21.72 -48.06 17.93
C GLU A 29 -20.32 -47.59 18.30
N GLU A 30 -19.27 -48.36 18.04
CA GLU A 30 -17.87 -47.93 18.20
C GLU A 30 -17.53 -46.77 17.26
N ALA A 31 -17.98 -46.80 15.99
CA ALA A 31 -17.80 -45.68 15.07
C ALA A 31 -18.59 -44.42 15.49
N SER A 32 -19.78 -44.60 16.07
CA SER A 32 -20.63 -43.55 16.64
C SER A 32 -19.98 -42.92 17.88
N GLN A 33 -19.45 -43.74 18.80
CA GLN A 33 -18.73 -43.29 19.98
C GLN A 33 -17.37 -42.65 19.65
N LEU A 34 -16.66 -43.14 18.62
CA LEU A 34 -15.46 -42.51 18.06
C LEU A 34 -15.75 -41.16 17.39
N THR A 35 -16.98 -40.91 16.93
CA THR A 35 -17.40 -39.59 16.44
C THR A 35 -17.79 -38.60 17.53
N GLU A 36 -18.15 -39.05 18.74
CA GLU A 36 -18.59 -38.17 19.82
C GLU A 36 -17.55 -37.87 20.90
N SER A 37 -16.47 -38.64 21.03
CA SER A 37 -15.41 -38.35 22.02
C SER A 37 -14.00 -38.36 21.43
N SER A 38 -13.56 -37.19 20.93
CA SER A 38 -12.25 -36.58 21.21
C SER A 38 -11.91 -35.56 20.12
N LEU A 39 -11.84 -34.29 20.53
CA LEU A 39 -11.15 -33.28 19.73
C LEU A 39 -9.71 -33.75 19.53
N PRO A 40 -9.17 -33.76 18.30
CA PRO A 40 -7.79 -34.18 18.09
C PRO A 40 -6.83 -33.27 18.88
N PRO A 41 -5.73 -33.81 19.43
CA PRO A 41 -4.70 -33.00 20.09
C PRO A 41 -4.20 -31.91 19.13
N PRO A 42 -3.64 -30.80 19.63
CA PRO A 42 -3.36 -29.60 18.84
C PRO A 42 -2.14 -29.76 17.92
N ASP A 43 -2.18 -30.73 17.00
CA ASP A 43 -1.18 -30.93 15.96
C ASP A 43 -1.43 -30.15 14.68
N ASN A 44 -2.39 -29.21 14.71
CA ASN A 44 -2.71 -28.36 13.58
C ASN A 44 -2.14 -26.94 13.67
N LEU A 45 -1.56 -26.48 14.78
CA LEU A 45 -1.04 -25.11 14.90
C LEU A 45 0.41 -25.00 14.42
N ASN A 46 0.76 -23.90 13.73
CA ASN A 46 2.16 -23.59 13.41
C ASN A 46 2.94 -23.18 14.68
N TRP A 47 4.27 -23.19 14.60
CA TRP A 47 5.13 -22.96 15.79
C TRP A 47 4.82 -21.64 16.52
N LEU A 48 4.50 -20.57 15.78
CA LEU A 48 4.20 -19.26 16.36
C LEU A 48 2.80 -19.25 17.02
N GLN A 49 1.81 -19.84 16.35
CA GLN A 49 0.46 -19.96 16.89
C GLN A 49 0.42 -20.91 18.10
N ARG A 50 1.28 -21.93 18.17
CA ARG A 50 1.42 -22.78 19.38
C ARG A 50 1.86 -21.95 20.59
N ILE A 51 2.72 -20.96 20.39
CA ILE A 51 3.16 -20.04 21.45
C ILE A 51 2.01 -19.11 21.86
N VAL A 52 1.31 -18.53 20.89
CA VAL A 52 0.26 -17.52 21.15
C VAL A 52 -1.05 -18.14 21.64
N PHE A 53 -1.40 -19.33 21.17
CA PHE A 53 -2.72 -19.98 21.39
C PHE A 53 -2.62 -21.33 22.08
N LYS A 54 -1.59 -21.54 22.90
CA LYS A 54 -1.38 -22.77 23.67
C LYS A 54 -2.65 -23.29 24.39
N ASN A 55 -3.55 -22.37 24.76
CA ASN A 55 -4.76 -22.66 25.54
C ASN A 55 -6.07 -22.48 24.75
N PHE A 56 -6.04 -22.39 23.42
CA PHE A 56 -7.25 -22.22 22.63
C PHE A 56 -7.99 -23.55 22.45
N VAL A 57 -9.25 -23.59 22.88
CA VAL A 57 -10.12 -24.78 22.76
C VAL A 57 -10.79 -24.79 21.38
N TRP A 58 -10.54 -25.84 20.61
CA TRP A 58 -11.17 -26.07 19.31
C TRP A 58 -12.59 -26.59 19.49
N THR A 59 -13.57 -25.91 18.89
CA THR A 59 -14.98 -26.31 18.90
C THR A 59 -15.43 -26.89 17.56
N ARG A 60 -14.69 -26.59 16.49
CA ARG A 60 -14.98 -27.04 15.12
C ARG A 60 -13.74 -27.64 14.47
N THR A 61 -13.90 -28.81 13.87
CA THR A 61 -12.83 -29.53 13.16
C THR A 61 -12.93 -29.38 11.64
N LYS A 62 -14.14 -29.31 11.07
CA LYS A 62 -14.37 -29.19 9.62
C LYS A 62 -14.64 -27.76 9.18
N SER A 63 -13.99 -27.31 8.11
CA SER A 63 -14.23 -26.00 7.52
C SER A 63 -15.59 -26.00 6.82
N PRO A 64 -16.44 -24.98 7.06
CA PRO A 64 -17.74 -24.88 6.39
C PRO A 64 -17.60 -24.65 4.87
N VAL A 65 -16.47 -24.10 4.41
CA VAL A 65 -16.27 -23.69 3.00
C VAL A 65 -14.81 -23.94 2.59
N PRO A 66 -14.44 -25.13 2.06
CA PRO A 66 -13.06 -25.49 1.73
C PRO A 66 -12.58 -24.90 0.39
N TYR A 67 -12.79 -23.60 0.17
CA TYR A 67 -12.44 -22.90 -1.08
C TYR A 67 -11.43 -21.77 -0.82
N PRO A 68 -10.13 -22.09 -0.59
CA PRO A 68 -9.13 -21.11 -0.18
C PRO A 68 -8.91 -20.02 -1.22
N GLY A 69 -8.91 -20.36 -2.51
CA GLY A 69 -8.72 -19.37 -3.59
C GLY A 69 -9.83 -18.31 -3.61
N ARG A 70 -11.08 -18.69 -3.32
CA ARG A 70 -12.20 -17.74 -3.25
C ARG A 70 -12.08 -16.79 -2.07
N ARG A 71 -11.67 -17.31 -0.92
CA ARG A 71 -11.44 -16.53 0.30
C ARG A 71 -10.30 -15.55 0.09
N PHE A 72 -9.20 -16.02 -0.50
CA PHE A 72 -8.06 -15.20 -0.83
C PHE A 72 -8.44 -14.08 -1.79
N LEU A 73 -9.14 -14.38 -2.90
CA LEU A 73 -9.52 -13.38 -3.88
C LEU A 73 -10.52 -12.35 -3.32
N ALA A 74 -11.51 -12.79 -2.53
CA ALA A 74 -12.41 -11.88 -1.82
C ALA A 74 -11.63 -10.93 -0.90
N ARG A 75 -10.65 -11.48 -0.16
CA ARG A 75 -9.82 -10.72 0.77
C ARG A 75 -8.87 -9.76 0.03
N PHE A 76 -8.33 -10.17 -1.10
CA PHE A 76 -7.44 -9.35 -1.92
C PHE A 76 -8.19 -8.19 -2.59
N LEU A 77 -9.45 -8.43 -3.01
CA LEU A 77 -10.34 -7.36 -3.47
C LEU A 77 -10.66 -6.38 -2.35
N ASP A 78 -11.07 -6.87 -1.17
CA ASP A 78 -11.30 -6.02 0.00
C ASP A 78 -10.03 -5.17 0.29
N TRP A 79 -8.86 -5.82 0.39
CA TRP A 79 -7.58 -5.14 0.62
C TRP A 79 -7.30 -4.05 -0.42
N SER A 80 -7.52 -4.34 -1.71
CA SER A 80 -7.28 -3.39 -2.80
C SER A 80 -8.16 -2.14 -2.68
N ILE A 81 -9.43 -2.30 -2.29
CA ILE A 81 -10.35 -1.17 -2.05
C ILE A 81 -9.82 -0.29 -0.92
N TYR A 82 -9.52 -0.88 0.24
CA TYR A 82 -9.03 -0.13 1.39
C TYR A 82 -7.64 0.47 1.16
N TYR A 83 -6.79 -0.18 0.36
CA TYR A 83 -5.50 0.34 -0.05
C TYR A 83 -5.63 1.60 -0.91
N VAL A 84 -6.57 1.63 -1.86
CA VAL A 84 -6.87 2.84 -2.65
C VAL A 84 -7.39 3.96 -1.74
N ILE A 85 -8.30 3.65 -0.82
CA ILE A 85 -8.84 4.62 0.16
C ILE A 85 -7.71 5.21 1.02
N TRP A 86 -6.83 4.36 1.58
CA TRP A 86 -5.71 4.82 2.39
C TRP A 86 -4.74 5.68 1.58
N ASN A 87 -4.43 5.31 0.33
CA ASN A 87 -3.55 6.12 -0.52
C ASN A 87 -4.18 7.48 -0.85
N TYR A 88 -5.48 7.55 -1.08
CA TYR A 88 -6.18 8.82 -1.24
C TYR A 88 -6.05 9.69 0.02
N ILE A 89 -6.34 9.14 1.20
CA ILE A 89 -6.24 9.86 2.47
C ILE A 89 -4.80 10.33 2.71
N SER A 90 -3.84 9.42 2.63
CA SER A 90 -2.44 9.70 2.97
C SER A 90 -1.76 10.66 2.00
N LEU A 91 -2.00 10.54 0.69
CA LEU A 91 -1.30 11.35 -0.32
C LEU A 91 -2.03 12.65 -0.66
N ILE A 92 -3.37 12.67 -0.63
CA ILE A 92 -4.17 13.82 -1.05
C ILE A 92 -4.63 14.66 0.14
N LEU A 93 -5.17 14.02 1.18
CA LEU A 93 -5.74 14.76 2.32
C LEU A 93 -4.67 15.12 3.36
N ILE A 94 -3.87 14.14 3.77
CA ILE A 94 -2.79 14.34 4.77
C ILE A 94 -1.56 14.96 4.14
N ARG A 95 -1.43 14.88 2.81
CA ARG A 95 -0.29 15.38 2.06
C ARG A 95 1.04 14.74 2.52
N GLY A 96 1.02 13.46 2.86
CA GLY A 96 2.20 12.70 3.28
C GLY A 96 3.26 12.50 2.18
N LYS A 97 4.37 11.85 2.55
CA LYS A 97 5.49 11.58 1.63
C LYS A 97 5.07 10.69 0.46
N ILE A 98 5.48 11.09 -0.74
CA ILE A 98 5.21 10.35 -1.98
C ILE A 98 6.11 9.13 -2.06
N VAL A 99 7.42 9.32 -1.85
CA VAL A 99 8.39 8.22 -1.79
C VAL A 99 8.39 7.63 -0.39
N ARG A 100 8.14 6.32 -0.30
CA ARG A 100 8.01 5.61 0.97
C ARG A 100 9.18 4.66 1.17
N GLY A 101 9.85 4.78 2.32
CA GLY A 101 10.79 3.74 2.78
C GLY A 101 10.07 2.53 3.36
N LEU A 102 10.79 1.45 3.63
CA LEU A 102 10.23 0.18 4.15
C LEU A 102 9.33 0.36 5.38
N LEU A 103 9.74 1.19 6.34
CA LEU A 103 8.95 1.45 7.56
C LEU A 103 7.63 2.16 7.27
N LEU A 104 7.63 3.14 6.35
CA LEU A 104 6.41 3.84 5.95
C LEU A 104 5.49 2.91 5.15
N MET A 105 6.05 2.09 4.25
CA MET A 105 5.28 1.07 3.54
C MET A 105 4.60 0.09 4.51
N TYR A 106 5.32 -0.35 5.56
CA TYR A 106 4.72 -1.19 6.60
C TYR A 106 3.65 -0.43 7.39
N ALA A 107 3.89 0.83 7.76
CA ALA A 107 2.88 1.66 8.42
C ALA A 107 1.61 1.82 7.57
N ASP A 108 1.73 1.92 6.24
CA ASP A 108 0.57 1.94 5.35
C ASP A 108 -0.22 0.65 5.41
N THR A 109 0.46 -0.50 5.44
CA THR A 109 -0.23 -1.79 5.61
C THR A 109 -0.95 -1.87 6.95
N MET A 110 -0.39 -1.27 8.02
CA MET A 110 -1.06 -1.19 9.31
C MET A 110 -2.29 -0.29 9.25
N ALA A 111 -2.18 0.85 8.56
CA ALA A 111 -3.29 1.79 8.39
C ALA A 111 -4.44 1.18 7.58
N VAL A 112 -4.14 0.45 6.51
CA VAL A 112 -5.15 -0.32 5.76
C VAL A 112 -5.83 -1.35 6.66
N MET A 113 -5.06 -2.10 7.46
CA MET A 113 -5.65 -3.03 8.44
C MET A 113 -6.50 -2.29 9.48
N ALA A 114 -6.09 -1.13 9.98
CA ALA A 114 -6.87 -0.36 10.93
C ALA A 114 -8.23 0.07 10.33
N ILE A 115 -8.24 0.54 9.08
CA ILE A 115 -9.48 0.85 8.36
C ILE A 115 -10.36 -0.40 8.24
N MET A 116 -9.78 -1.54 7.86
CA MET A 116 -10.50 -2.81 7.78
C MET A 116 -11.04 -3.26 9.14
N LEU A 117 -10.31 -3.07 10.22
CA LEU A 117 -10.72 -3.43 11.58
C LEU A 117 -11.93 -2.64 12.05
N ILE A 118 -12.18 -1.46 11.46
CA ILE A 118 -13.37 -0.65 11.72
C ILE A 118 -14.49 -1.05 10.76
N LEU A 119 -14.23 -1.06 9.45
CA LEU A 119 -15.27 -1.20 8.43
C LEU A 119 -15.75 -2.64 8.23
N GLU A 120 -14.86 -3.63 8.25
CA GLU A 120 -15.26 -5.03 8.06
C GLU A 120 -16.22 -5.52 9.16
N PRO A 121 -15.98 -5.28 10.47
CA PRO A 121 -16.92 -5.68 11.50
C PRO A 121 -18.31 -5.06 11.35
N LEU A 122 -18.38 -3.78 10.96
CA LEU A 122 -19.65 -3.10 10.69
C LEU A 122 -20.39 -3.79 9.52
N LEU A 123 -19.70 -4.01 8.40
CA LEU A 123 -20.26 -4.68 7.23
C LEU A 123 -20.73 -6.11 7.54
N LEU A 124 -19.95 -6.88 8.31
CA LEU A 124 -20.32 -8.23 8.72
C LEU A 124 -21.51 -8.25 9.70
N SER A 125 -21.65 -7.25 10.56
CA SER A 125 -22.75 -7.21 11.52
C SER A 125 -24.06 -6.75 10.88
N PHE A 126 -24.01 -5.74 10.02
CA PHE A 126 -25.19 -5.19 9.37
C PHE A 126 -25.60 -5.95 8.11
N LEU A 127 -24.65 -6.40 7.29
CA LEU A 127 -24.91 -7.05 6.00
C LEU A 127 -24.59 -8.55 6.04
N GLY A 128 -23.64 -8.98 6.88
CA GLY A 128 -23.15 -10.37 6.91
C GLY A 128 -22.16 -10.71 5.81
N THR A 129 -21.60 -9.70 5.16
CA THR A 129 -20.63 -9.86 4.08
C THR A 129 -19.80 -8.58 3.90
N THR A 130 -18.74 -8.65 3.10
CA THR A 130 -17.91 -7.51 2.67
C THR A 130 -18.01 -7.37 1.15
N PRO A 131 -17.59 -6.24 0.54
CA PRO A 131 -17.63 -6.08 -0.92
C PRO A 131 -16.99 -7.25 -1.68
N GLY A 132 -15.77 -7.65 -1.30
CA GLY A 132 -15.06 -8.75 -1.93
C GLY A 132 -15.74 -10.11 -1.70
N LYS A 133 -16.26 -10.34 -0.48
CA LYS A 133 -17.02 -11.56 -0.17
C LYS A 133 -18.33 -11.62 -0.97
N THR A 134 -19.02 -10.50 -1.14
CA THR A 134 -20.26 -10.37 -1.93
C THR A 134 -20.01 -10.74 -3.39
N VAL A 135 -18.97 -10.19 -4.01
CA VAL A 135 -18.59 -10.53 -5.39
C VAL A 135 -18.33 -12.02 -5.51
N MET A 136 -17.60 -12.60 -4.56
CA MET A 136 -17.29 -14.03 -4.53
C MET A 136 -18.45 -14.95 -4.08
N GLY A 137 -19.62 -14.39 -3.75
CA GLY A 137 -20.79 -15.15 -3.30
C GLY A 137 -20.62 -15.78 -1.92
N LEU A 138 -19.81 -15.16 -1.05
CA LEU A 138 -19.54 -15.57 0.32
C LEU A 138 -20.36 -14.73 1.29
N ARG A 139 -21.01 -15.38 2.24
CA ARG A 139 -21.62 -14.75 3.41
C ARG A 139 -21.16 -15.43 4.68
N ILE A 140 -21.17 -14.67 5.76
CA ILE A 140 -20.78 -15.14 7.09
C ILE A 140 -22.01 -15.04 7.98
N ARG A 141 -22.34 -16.15 8.64
CA ARG A 141 -23.45 -16.29 9.58
C ARG A 141 -22.97 -16.98 10.84
N THR A 142 -23.73 -16.85 11.91
CA THR A 142 -23.58 -17.73 13.08
C THR A 142 -24.04 -19.14 12.72
N ASP A 143 -23.83 -20.09 13.62
CA ASP A 143 -24.26 -21.48 13.39
C ASP A 143 -25.79 -21.62 13.41
N GLU A 144 -26.47 -20.66 14.05
CA GLU A 144 -27.92 -20.47 14.04
C GLU A 144 -28.43 -19.75 12.77
N GLY A 145 -27.54 -19.38 11.83
CA GLY A 145 -27.90 -18.67 10.60
C GLY A 145 -28.07 -17.15 10.75
N ASN A 146 -27.86 -16.59 11.94
CA ASN A 146 -27.98 -15.17 12.24
C ASN A 146 -26.78 -14.36 11.73
N LYS A 147 -26.92 -13.03 11.64
CA LYS A 147 -25.77 -12.14 11.42
C LYS A 147 -24.87 -12.14 12.64
N LEU A 148 -23.58 -11.84 12.45
CA LEU A 148 -22.65 -11.75 13.57
C LEU A 148 -22.98 -10.53 14.43
N SER A 149 -22.81 -10.66 15.75
CA SER A 149 -22.75 -9.50 16.63
C SER A 149 -21.53 -8.65 16.28
N LEU A 150 -21.57 -7.34 16.55
CA LEU A 150 -20.43 -6.45 16.30
C LEU A 150 -19.16 -6.90 17.03
N LYS A 151 -19.32 -7.39 18.26
CA LYS A 151 -18.22 -7.92 19.07
C LYS A 151 -17.59 -9.16 18.42
N ASP A 152 -18.41 -10.09 17.94
CA ASP A 152 -17.92 -11.30 17.28
C ASP A 152 -17.28 -11.00 15.93
N ALA A 153 -17.87 -10.09 15.15
CA ALA A 153 -17.33 -9.65 13.88
C ALA A 153 -15.96 -8.96 14.05
N PHE A 154 -15.81 -8.13 15.09
CA PHE A 154 -14.53 -7.51 15.45
C PHE A 154 -13.48 -8.56 15.84
N LYS A 155 -13.83 -9.44 16.79
CA LYS A 155 -12.94 -10.51 17.25
C LYS A 155 -12.47 -11.39 16.09
N ARG A 156 -13.40 -11.80 15.23
CA ARG A 156 -13.09 -12.59 14.03
C ARG A 156 -12.14 -11.85 13.10
N THR A 157 -12.41 -10.58 12.82
CA THR A 157 -11.58 -9.77 11.90
C THR A 157 -10.16 -9.62 12.46
N PHE A 158 -10.03 -9.36 13.76
CA PHE A 158 -8.73 -9.31 14.44
C PHE A 158 -7.97 -10.64 14.35
N GLN A 159 -8.64 -11.79 14.59
CA GLN A 159 -8.03 -13.11 14.44
C GLN A 159 -7.56 -13.38 12.99
N VAL A 160 -8.29 -12.92 11.98
CA VAL A 160 -7.82 -13.02 10.59
C VAL A 160 -6.51 -12.24 10.40
N PHE A 161 -6.33 -11.10 11.07
CA PHE A 161 -5.11 -10.29 10.90
C PHE A 161 -3.94 -10.88 11.66
N ALA A 162 -4.15 -11.28 12.91
CA ALA A 162 -3.12 -11.91 13.73
C ALA A 162 -2.75 -13.30 13.17
N ASP A 163 -3.74 -14.17 12.98
CA ASP A 163 -3.50 -15.61 12.80
C ASP A 163 -3.48 -16.00 11.33
N GLY A 164 -4.27 -15.29 10.51
CA GLY A 164 -4.29 -15.48 9.07
C GLY A 164 -3.16 -14.72 8.40
N MET A 165 -2.99 -13.43 8.71
CA MET A 165 -2.07 -12.55 7.99
C MET A 165 -0.76 -12.27 8.73
N GLY A 166 -0.64 -12.61 10.02
CA GLY A 166 0.58 -12.31 10.77
C GLY A 166 0.90 -10.81 10.82
N PHE A 167 -0.15 -9.97 10.85
CA PHE A 167 -0.04 -8.52 10.68
C PHE A 167 0.75 -8.10 9.43
N ASN A 168 0.70 -8.86 8.34
CA ASN A 168 1.46 -8.59 7.10
C ASN A 168 2.99 -8.48 7.28
N ILE A 169 3.55 -9.00 8.38
CA ILE A 169 5.00 -9.14 8.50
C ILE A 169 5.44 -10.17 7.46
N LEU A 170 6.23 -9.77 6.47
CA LEU A 170 6.47 -10.49 5.21
C LEU A 170 6.60 -12.03 5.37
N VAL A 171 7.53 -12.48 6.20
CA VAL A 171 7.80 -13.92 6.43
C VAL A 171 6.65 -14.59 7.18
N ILE A 172 6.11 -13.95 8.22
CA ILE A 172 5.02 -14.51 9.04
C ILE A 172 3.74 -14.62 8.20
N ASN A 173 3.42 -13.59 7.41
CA ASN A 173 2.26 -13.57 6.53
C ASN A 173 2.31 -14.72 5.53
N LEU A 174 3.46 -14.94 4.88
CA LEU A 174 3.62 -16.03 3.92
C LEU A 174 3.42 -17.41 4.59
N LEU A 175 4.01 -17.63 5.77
CA LEU A 175 3.86 -18.87 6.52
C LEU A 175 2.40 -19.09 6.95
N ASN A 176 1.73 -18.07 7.49
CA ASN A 176 0.34 -18.16 7.93
C ASN A 176 -0.62 -18.38 6.75
N MET A 177 -0.42 -17.71 5.63
CA MET A 177 -1.22 -17.91 4.41
C MET A 177 -1.03 -19.31 3.82
N ALA A 178 0.21 -19.81 3.76
CA ALA A 178 0.50 -21.17 3.30
C ALA A 178 -0.16 -22.21 4.20
N TRP A 179 -0.09 -22.01 5.52
CA TRP A 179 -0.75 -22.88 6.50
C TRP A 179 -2.28 -22.83 6.39
N ALA A 180 -2.87 -21.64 6.30
CA ALA A 180 -4.32 -21.46 6.16
C ALA A 180 -4.83 -22.11 4.87
N ARG A 181 -4.07 -21.99 3.77
CA ARG A 181 -4.37 -22.68 2.50
C ARG A 181 -4.36 -24.19 2.68
N ARG A 182 -3.31 -24.76 3.28
CA ARG A 182 -3.19 -26.22 3.50
C ARG A 182 -4.36 -26.76 4.33
N ASN A 183 -4.70 -26.11 5.43
CA ASN A 183 -5.80 -26.54 6.29
C ASN A 183 -7.16 -26.40 5.60
N CYS A 184 -7.39 -25.31 4.87
CA CYS A 184 -8.62 -25.12 4.12
C CYS A 184 -8.80 -26.17 3.01
N LEU A 185 -7.72 -26.55 2.30
CA LEU A 185 -7.76 -27.65 1.31
C LEU A 185 -8.00 -29.01 1.97
N ALA A 186 -7.46 -29.24 3.16
CA ALA A 186 -7.72 -30.43 3.95
C ALA A 186 -9.12 -30.43 4.61
N GLY A 187 -9.96 -29.41 4.32
CA GLY A 187 -11.28 -29.28 4.92
C GLY A 187 -11.25 -29.04 6.43
N LYS A 188 -10.11 -28.62 7.00
CA LYS A 188 -9.96 -28.33 8.43
C LYS A 188 -10.42 -26.91 8.75
N ALA A 189 -11.18 -26.75 9.82
CA ALA A 189 -11.62 -25.44 10.29
C ALA A 189 -10.42 -24.56 10.68
N LEU A 190 -10.49 -23.28 10.37
CA LEU A 190 -9.47 -22.30 10.80
C LEU A 190 -9.88 -21.67 12.15
N LEU A 191 -8.94 -21.02 12.82
CA LEU A 191 -9.14 -20.46 14.17
C LEU A 191 -10.28 -19.42 14.22
N TRP A 192 -10.37 -18.60 13.18
CA TRP A 192 -11.43 -17.59 13.02
C TRP A 192 -12.75 -18.16 12.47
N GLU A 193 -12.91 -19.49 12.43
CA GLU A 193 -14.14 -20.20 12.01
C GLU A 193 -14.80 -20.97 13.16
N GLN A 194 -14.21 -20.96 14.35
CA GLN A 194 -14.61 -21.86 15.44
C GLN A 194 -16.03 -21.61 15.94
N LYS A 195 -16.53 -20.38 15.81
CA LYS A 195 -17.89 -19.96 16.24
C LYS A 195 -18.81 -19.53 15.08
N HIS A 196 -18.36 -19.64 13.83
CA HIS A 196 -19.04 -19.01 12.69
C HIS A 196 -19.07 -19.92 11.47
N SER A 197 -20.20 -19.91 10.78
CA SER A 197 -20.40 -20.63 9.53
C SER A 197 -20.22 -19.70 8.33
N TYR A 198 -19.55 -20.20 7.29
CA TYR A 198 -19.57 -19.56 5.98
C TYR A 198 -20.67 -20.21 5.17
N THR A 199 -21.43 -19.40 4.46
CA THR A 199 -22.38 -19.85 3.45
C THR A 199 -21.89 -19.39 2.07
N ILE A 200 -21.94 -20.29 1.09
CA ILE A 200 -21.68 -19.96 -0.31
C ILE A 200 -23.01 -19.91 -1.03
N GLU A 201 -23.33 -18.75 -1.59
CA GLU A 201 -24.51 -18.58 -2.44
C GLU A 201 -24.26 -19.10 -3.86
N SER A 202 -23.02 -19.01 -4.36
CA SER A 202 -22.72 -19.37 -5.74
C SER A 202 -21.24 -19.68 -6.00
N THR A 203 -21.00 -20.83 -6.63
CA THR A 203 -19.67 -21.30 -7.05
C THR A 203 -19.35 -21.00 -8.52
N LYS A 204 -20.06 -20.08 -9.17
CA LYS A 204 -19.82 -19.71 -10.57
C LYS A 204 -18.42 -19.09 -10.77
N LEU A 205 -17.76 -19.43 -11.87
CA LEU A 205 -16.38 -19.00 -12.19
C LEU A 205 -16.29 -17.50 -12.51
N TRP A 206 -17.29 -16.93 -13.18
CA TRP A 206 -17.31 -15.52 -13.59
C TRP A 206 -17.16 -14.55 -12.40
N ARG A 207 -17.58 -14.94 -11.19
CA ARG A 207 -17.40 -14.16 -9.97
C ARG A 207 -15.92 -13.91 -9.66
N GLY A 208 -15.08 -14.92 -9.89
CA GLY A 208 -13.63 -14.78 -9.76
C GLY A 208 -13.04 -13.88 -10.85
N ILE A 209 -13.53 -13.97 -12.08
CA ILE A 209 -13.12 -13.08 -13.19
C ILE A 209 -13.48 -11.62 -12.85
N VAL A 210 -14.71 -11.37 -12.39
CA VAL A 210 -15.15 -10.03 -11.98
C VAL A 210 -14.32 -9.49 -10.82
N ALA A 211 -14.03 -10.30 -9.80
CA ALA A 211 -13.17 -9.87 -8.70
C ALA A 211 -11.75 -9.55 -9.18
N GLY A 212 -11.17 -10.39 -10.04
CA GLY A 212 -9.85 -10.14 -10.64
C GLY A 212 -9.82 -8.85 -11.46
N LEU A 213 -10.82 -8.64 -12.33
CA LEU A 213 -10.94 -7.42 -13.12
C LEU A 213 -11.11 -6.18 -12.24
N ALA A 214 -11.93 -6.26 -11.19
CA ALA A 214 -12.10 -5.15 -10.25
C ALA A 214 -10.78 -4.77 -9.55
N ILE A 215 -9.97 -5.75 -9.16
CA ILE A 215 -8.64 -5.51 -8.57
C ILE A 215 -7.72 -4.84 -9.58
N VAL A 216 -7.67 -5.35 -10.82
CA VAL A 216 -6.88 -4.73 -11.91
C VAL A 216 -7.33 -3.28 -12.12
N VAL A 217 -8.62 -3.02 -12.17
CA VAL A 217 -9.16 -1.66 -12.32
C VAL A 217 -8.73 -0.75 -11.16
N LEU A 218 -8.87 -1.21 -9.91
CA LEU A 218 -8.46 -0.43 -8.74
C LEU A 218 -6.95 -0.12 -8.73
N ILE A 219 -6.11 -1.09 -9.09
CA ILE A 219 -4.66 -0.93 -9.05
C ILE A 219 -4.16 -0.09 -10.23
N PHE A 220 -4.63 -0.33 -11.46
CA PHE A 220 -4.12 0.32 -12.66
C PHE A 220 -4.86 1.59 -13.06
N PHE A 221 -6.10 1.80 -12.58
CA PHE A 221 -6.89 2.99 -12.88
C PHE A 221 -7.29 3.78 -11.63
N GLY A 222 -7.30 3.16 -10.44
CA GLY A 222 -7.59 3.85 -9.19
C GLY A 222 -6.36 4.54 -8.57
N LEU A 223 -5.24 3.83 -8.45
CA LEU A 223 -4.02 4.38 -7.84
C LEU A 223 -3.31 5.45 -8.69
N PRO A 224 -3.11 5.27 -10.02
CA PRO A 224 -2.30 6.23 -10.77
C PRO A 224 -2.85 7.66 -10.77
N PRO A 225 -4.17 7.91 -10.85
CA PRO A 225 -4.71 9.26 -10.68
C PRO A 225 -4.40 9.88 -9.31
N ILE A 226 -4.41 9.08 -8.23
CA ILE A 226 -4.05 9.55 -6.88
C ILE A 226 -2.58 9.96 -6.85
N TYR A 227 -1.68 9.11 -7.35
CA TYR A 227 -0.26 9.43 -7.40
C TYR A 227 0.02 10.65 -8.29
N GLN A 228 -0.63 10.76 -9.45
CA GLN A 228 -0.50 11.93 -10.31
C GLN A 228 -1.01 13.21 -9.64
N ALA A 229 -2.18 13.16 -8.99
CA ALA A 229 -2.71 14.28 -8.23
C ALA A 229 -1.81 14.66 -7.03
N ALA A 230 -1.11 13.68 -6.46
CA ALA A 230 -0.22 13.86 -5.32
C ALA A 230 1.10 14.60 -5.66
N GLN A 231 1.46 14.66 -6.95
CA GLN A 231 2.68 15.30 -7.46
C GLN A 231 2.50 16.80 -7.72
N TYR A 232 1.25 17.29 -7.81
CA TYR A 232 1.00 18.72 -7.96
C TYR A 232 1.20 19.46 -6.64
N PRO A 233 1.62 20.74 -6.70
CA PRO A 233 1.79 21.56 -5.50
C PRO A 233 0.45 21.85 -4.80
N LEU A 234 0.54 22.27 -3.53
CA LEU A 234 -0.60 22.56 -2.66
C LEU A 234 -1.55 23.61 -3.25
N HIS A 235 -1.00 24.71 -3.77
CA HIS A 235 -1.73 25.80 -4.39
C HIS A 235 -1.52 25.79 -5.91
N ARG A 236 -2.64 25.87 -6.66
CA ARG A 236 -2.67 25.87 -8.13
C ARG A 236 -3.45 27.05 -8.70
N GLY A 237 -3.08 27.48 -9.89
CA GLY A 237 -3.61 28.66 -10.59
C GLY A 237 -2.72 29.87 -10.36
N ASP A 238 -3.33 31.04 -10.15
CA ASP A 238 -2.60 32.26 -9.85
C ASP A 238 -2.26 32.35 -8.37
N ILE A 239 -0.99 32.07 -8.08
CA ILE A 239 -0.48 31.99 -6.72
C ILE A 239 0.08 33.35 -6.24
N THR A 240 -0.11 33.65 -4.97
CA THR A 240 0.56 34.77 -4.29
C THR A 240 1.99 34.39 -3.88
N PRO A 241 2.84 35.35 -3.49
CA PRO A 241 4.17 35.03 -2.95
C PRO A 241 4.13 34.06 -1.77
N LEU A 242 3.19 34.25 -0.84
CA LEU A 242 2.99 33.34 0.29
C LEU A 242 2.64 31.92 -0.18
N GLN A 243 1.71 31.78 -1.13
CA GLN A 243 1.32 30.48 -1.67
C GLN A 243 2.45 29.79 -2.44
N TYR A 244 3.32 30.54 -3.11
CA TYR A 244 4.52 30.00 -3.73
C TYR A 244 5.46 29.41 -2.67
N VAL A 245 5.69 30.13 -1.59
CA VAL A 245 6.54 29.68 -0.48
C VAL A 245 5.97 28.45 0.22
N GLU A 246 4.66 28.42 0.46
CA GLU A 246 3.95 27.25 0.97
C GLU A 246 4.13 26.03 0.05
N ASN A 247 4.06 26.22 -1.27
CA ASN A 247 4.32 25.16 -2.25
C ASN A 247 5.76 24.63 -2.16
N VAL A 248 6.77 25.51 -2.07
CA VAL A 248 8.18 25.12 -1.95
C VAL A 248 8.41 24.29 -0.68
N ASN A 249 7.92 24.79 0.46
CA ASN A 249 8.12 24.15 1.77
C ASN A 249 7.37 22.80 1.87
N GLU A 250 6.17 22.70 1.29
CA GLU A 250 5.40 21.44 1.24
C GLU A 250 6.11 20.39 0.36
N MET A 251 6.63 20.78 -0.81
CA MET A 251 7.40 19.90 -1.69
C MET A 251 8.69 19.38 -1.04
N LEU A 252 9.43 20.26 -0.34
CA LEU A 252 10.62 19.86 0.42
C LEU A 252 10.30 18.84 1.52
N THR A 253 9.20 19.05 2.24
CA THR A 253 8.78 18.11 3.29
C THR A 253 8.45 16.73 2.70
N ARG A 254 7.83 16.71 1.52
CA ARG A 254 7.40 15.48 0.84
C ARG A 254 8.49 14.71 0.14
N SER A 255 9.50 15.40 -0.38
CA SER A 255 10.71 14.75 -0.91
C SER A 255 11.44 13.98 0.19
N GLY A 256 11.14 14.28 1.46
CA GLY A 256 11.74 13.65 2.61
C GLY A 256 13.07 14.28 3.00
N ASN A 257 13.33 15.50 2.53
CA ASN A 257 14.47 16.31 2.94
C ASN A 257 14.50 16.43 4.47
N LYS A 258 15.67 16.17 5.07
CA LYS A 258 15.88 16.16 6.53
C LYS A 258 16.67 17.36 7.04
N SER A 259 17.12 18.24 6.14
CA SER A 259 17.81 19.49 6.49
C SER A 259 16.97 20.31 7.48
N GLY A 260 15.65 20.34 7.23
CA GLY A 260 14.65 21.22 7.87
C GLY A 260 14.89 22.68 7.59
N TYR A 261 15.53 22.98 6.46
CA TYR A 261 15.51 24.31 5.90
C TYR A 261 14.12 24.64 5.38
N TRP A 262 13.79 25.93 5.39
CA TRP A 262 12.53 26.44 4.88
C TRP A 262 12.76 27.78 4.20
N LEU A 263 11.90 28.10 3.24
CA LEU A 263 11.89 29.35 2.49
C LEU A 263 10.93 30.33 3.16
N ASP A 264 11.34 31.59 3.32
CA ASP A 264 10.49 32.67 3.83
C ASP A 264 9.69 33.40 2.72
N GLU A 265 8.82 34.33 3.12
CA GLU A 265 8.00 35.14 2.21
C GLU A 265 8.78 36.05 1.26
N ASN A 266 10.06 36.30 1.54
CA ASN A 266 10.98 37.10 0.72
C ASN A 266 11.87 36.22 -0.18
N GLY A 267 11.71 34.90 -0.12
CA GLY A 267 12.48 33.94 -0.89
C GLY A 267 13.87 33.63 -0.32
N PHE A 268 14.15 33.98 0.93
CA PHE A 268 15.38 33.61 1.64
C PHE A 268 15.23 32.28 2.37
N TRP A 269 16.34 31.57 2.48
CA TRP A 269 16.41 30.27 3.14
C TRP A 269 16.80 30.44 4.60
N HIS A 270 16.15 29.66 5.46
CA HIS A 270 16.40 29.64 6.89
C HIS A 270 16.73 28.24 7.38
N GLU A 271 17.56 28.17 8.41
CA GLU A 271 17.81 26.97 9.20
C GLU A 271 16.61 26.60 10.10
N LYS A 272 16.68 25.42 10.72
CA LYS A 272 15.65 24.94 11.66
C LYS A 272 15.44 25.86 12.86
N ASP A 273 16.49 26.58 13.27
CA ASP A 273 16.44 27.53 14.38
C ASP A 273 15.94 28.93 13.98
N GLY A 274 15.65 29.13 12.69
CA GLY A 274 15.17 30.39 12.13
C GLY A 274 16.26 31.34 11.68
N SER A 275 17.54 31.02 11.87
CA SER A 275 18.65 31.81 11.34
C SER A 275 18.69 31.74 9.81
N LEU A 276 19.22 32.78 9.16
CA LEU A 276 19.40 32.78 7.71
C LEU A 276 20.45 31.73 7.33
N LEU A 277 20.13 30.91 6.34
CA LEU A 277 21.05 29.93 5.78
C LEU A 277 22.08 30.66 4.91
N VAL A 278 23.28 30.84 5.46
CA VAL A 278 24.38 31.55 4.79
C VAL A 278 25.53 30.58 4.56
N ASP A 279 25.79 30.28 3.29
CA ASP A 279 27.00 29.62 2.84
C ASP A 279 27.81 30.63 2.02
N LYS A 280 29.05 30.90 2.44
CA LYS A 280 29.92 31.89 1.79
C LYS A 280 30.54 31.36 0.51
N ASP A 281 30.80 30.06 0.44
CA ASP A 281 31.51 29.45 -0.68
C ASP A 281 30.51 28.99 -1.75
N ASN A 282 29.30 28.60 -1.34
CA ASN A 282 28.20 28.14 -2.21
C ASN A 282 26.85 28.68 -1.72
N PRO A 283 26.58 29.98 -1.93
CA PRO A 283 25.38 30.61 -1.40
C PRO A 283 24.12 29.93 -1.94
N VAL A 284 23.21 29.61 -1.02
CA VAL A 284 21.92 29.02 -1.36
C VAL A 284 21.09 30.05 -2.13
N PRO A 285 20.62 29.74 -3.35
CA PRO A 285 19.98 30.73 -4.21
C PRO A 285 18.66 31.20 -3.61
N GLN A 286 18.53 32.52 -3.47
CA GLN A 286 17.25 33.15 -3.16
C GLN A 286 16.26 32.86 -4.29
N HIS A 287 15.01 32.54 -3.94
CA HIS A 287 13.92 32.43 -4.90
C HIS A 287 13.35 33.83 -5.17
N GLN A 288 13.91 34.55 -6.13
CA GLN A 288 13.52 35.93 -6.45
C GLN A 288 12.19 35.91 -7.23
N MET A 289 11.10 36.16 -6.52
CA MET A 289 9.76 36.19 -7.12
C MET A 289 9.53 37.52 -7.86
N ILE A 290 9.05 37.41 -9.10
CA ILE A 290 8.55 38.52 -9.91
C ILE A 290 7.04 38.57 -9.71
N VAL A 291 6.54 39.70 -9.19
CA VAL A 291 5.15 39.84 -8.73
C VAL A 291 4.46 40.96 -9.48
N GLU A 292 3.32 40.65 -10.08
CA GLU A 292 2.44 41.61 -10.74
C GLU A 292 1.02 41.45 -10.21
N ASN A 293 0.35 42.56 -9.88
CA ASN A 293 -1.00 42.55 -9.31
C ASN A 293 -1.17 41.60 -8.10
N GLY A 294 -0.12 41.46 -7.29
CA GLY A 294 -0.09 40.56 -6.11
C GLY A 294 0.02 39.06 -6.44
N LYS A 295 0.31 38.70 -7.69
CA LYS A 295 0.50 37.34 -8.17
C LYS A 295 1.92 37.11 -8.65
N VAL A 296 2.46 35.92 -8.40
CA VAL A 296 3.76 35.52 -8.92
C VAL A 296 3.61 35.24 -10.42
N VAL A 297 4.30 36.03 -11.23
CA VAL A 297 4.36 35.87 -12.69
C VAL A 297 5.69 35.27 -13.15
N GLY A 298 6.70 35.26 -12.28
CA GLY A 298 7.95 34.56 -12.54
C GLY A 298 8.81 34.36 -11.30
N VAL A 299 9.84 33.53 -11.43
CA VAL A 299 10.85 33.28 -10.41
C VAL A 299 12.21 33.25 -11.07
N LYS A 300 13.16 33.96 -10.47
CA LYS A 300 14.57 33.98 -10.85
C LYS A 300 15.44 33.37 -9.76
N LEU A 301 16.42 32.57 -10.15
CA LEU A 301 17.46 32.01 -9.32
C LEU A 301 18.82 32.47 -9.84
N ASN A 302 19.67 32.92 -8.92
CA ASN A 302 21.09 33.16 -9.21
C ASN A 302 21.89 32.11 -8.44
N ILE A 303 22.33 31.08 -9.14
CA ILE A 303 23.07 29.95 -8.57
C ILE A 303 24.55 30.24 -8.76
N ARG A 304 25.34 30.15 -7.68
CA ARG A 304 26.79 30.27 -7.72
C ARG A 304 27.43 29.15 -6.93
N MET A 305 28.43 28.50 -7.53
CA MET A 305 29.15 27.38 -6.90
C MET A 305 30.66 27.50 -7.16
N THR A 306 31.44 27.05 -6.19
CA THR A 306 32.91 26.94 -6.25
C THR A 306 33.41 25.57 -5.79
N GLU A 307 32.51 24.60 -5.64
CA GLU A 307 32.80 23.26 -5.11
C GLU A 307 33.83 22.47 -5.93
N VAL A 308 34.57 21.61 -5.22
CA VAL A 308 35.40 20.55 -5.79
C VAL A 308 34.52 19.33 -6.09
N GLY A 309 34.86 18.58 -7.13
CA GLY A 309 34.11 17.38 -7.52
C GLY A 309 32.91 17.70 -8.38
N ARG A 310 32.00 16.73 -8.53
CA ARG A 310 30.84 16.86 -9.41
C ARG A 310 29.83 17.86 -8.83
N ILE A 311 29.53 18.91 -9.59
CA ILE A 311 28.54 19.91 -9.18
C ILE A 311 27.13 19.48 -9.60
N SER A 312 26.15 19.83 -8.77
CA SER A 312 24.73 19.60 -9.04
C SER A 312 24.11 20.65 -9.97
N GLY A 313 24.79 21.80 -10.14
CA GLY A 313 24.30 22.95 -10.90
C GLY A 313 22.98 23.50 -10.37
N GLY A 314 22.75 23.40 -9.04
CA GLY A 314 21.52 23.89 -8.39
C GLY A 314 20.24 23.17 -8.83
N ILE A 315 20.34 21.92 -9.29
CA ILE A 315 19.19 21.15 -9.81
C ILE A 315 18.03 21.06 -8.82
N GLU A 316 18.32 20.98 -7.51
CA GLU A 316 17.29 20.91 -6.47
C GLU A 316 16.42 22.18 -6.45
N HIS A 317 17.04 23.37 -6.53
CA HIS A 317 16.32 24.63 -6.55
C HIS A 317 15.55 24.83 -7.86
N LYS A 318 16.16 24.49 -8.99
CA LYS A 318 15.46 24.51 -10.29
C LYS A 318 14.24 23.59 -10.29
N ALA A 319 14.37 22.39 -9.70
CA ALA A 319 13.26 21.45 -9.54
C ALA A 319 12.18 21.95 -8.57
N LEU A 320 12.56 22.68 -7.52
CA LEU A 320 11.60 23.34 -6.63
C LEU A 320 10.83 24.45 -7.34
N VAL A 321 11.48 25.29 -8.15
CA VAL A 321 10.77 26.29 -8.99
C VAL A 321 9.83 25.59 -9.97
N ALA A 322 10.29 24.52 -10.63
CA ALA A 322 9.46 23.76 -11.55
C ALA A 322 8.22 23.14 -10.87
N THR A 323 8.37 22.59 -9.67
CA THR A 323 7.26 21.93 -8.96
C THR A 323 6.37 22.90 -8.18
N ALA A 324 6.90 24.02 -7.69
CA ALA A 324 6.14 24.99 -6.89
C ALA A 324 5.49 26.10 -7.72
N PHE A 325 6.15 26.55 -8.80
CA PHE A 325 5.66 27.62 -9.67
C PHE A 325 5.11 27.08 -11.00
N ILE A 326 5.91 26.38 -11.80
CA ILE A 326 5.49 25.93 -13.14
C ILE A 326 4.30 24.95 -13.03
N ALA A 327 4.42 23.93 -12.19
CA ALA A 327 3.35 22.95 -11.97
C ALA A 327 2.11 23.51 -11.24
N SER A 328 2.17 24.74 -10.70
CA SER A 328 1.00 25.40 -10.12
C SER A 328 -0.03 25.72 -11.19
N ARG A 329 0.38 25.97 -12.44
CA ARG A 329 -0.54 26.27 -13.54
C ARG A 329 -1.44 25.08 -13.87
N ARG A 330 -2.72 25.35 -14.14
CA ARG A 330 -3.77 24.32 -14.24
C ARG A 330 -3.67 23.47 -15.49
N ASP A 331 -3.16 24.06 -16.55
CA ASP A 331 -2.93 23.51 -17.88
C ASP A 331 -1.68 22.63 -17.97
N ILE A 332 -0.71 22.83 -17.07
CA ILE A 332 0.48 21.99 -16.96
C ILE A 332 0.11 20.58 -16.49
N ARG A 333 0.58 19.59 -17.23
CA ARG A 333 0.44 18.15 -16.97
C ARG A 333 1.79 17.56 -16.56
N MET A 334 1.75 16.39 -15.93
CA MET A 334 2.96 15.68 -15.51
C MET A 334 3.92 15.32 -16.66
N GLN A 335 3.40 15.08 -17.86
CA GLN A 335 4.24 14.83 -19.05
C GLN A 335 5.08 16.07 -19.40
N ASP A 336 4.47 17.26 -19.33
CA ASP A 336 5.14 18.52 -19.64
C ASP A 336 6.31 18.78 -18.64
N LEU A 337 6.14 18.35 -17.39
CA LEU A 337 7.20 18.42 -16.36
C LEU A 337 8.33 17.39 -16.57
N SER A 338 8.04 16.24 -17.18
CA SER A 338 9.05 15.22 -17.48
C SER A 338 10.04 15.71 -18.53
N ASP A 339 9.55 16.41 -19.55
CA ASP A 339 10.39 16.99 -20.59
C ASP A 339 11.30 18.08 -19.99
N LEU A 340 10.73 18.92 -19.13
CA LEU A 340 11.49 19.92 -18.36
C LEU A 340 12.57 19.28 -17.49
N ALA A 341 12.25 18.22 -16.74
CA ALA A 341 13.21 17.56 -15.86
C ALA A 341 14.49 17.11 -16.58
N SER A 342 14.37 16.68 -17.85
CA SER A 342 15.53 16.28 -18.66
C SER A 342 16.47 17.46 -19.01
N LYS A 343 15.93 18.68 -19.06
CA LYS A 343 16.65 19.92 -19.34
C LYS A 343 17.28 20.54 -18.10
N LEU A 344 16.63 20.43 -16.92
CA LEU A 344 17.17 20.99 -15.67
C LEU A 344 18.55 20.44 -15.29
N VAL A 345 18.86 19.23 -15.76
CA VAL A 345 20.12 18.53 -15.55
C VAL A 345 21.25 19.08 -16.43
N ASP A 346 20.95 19.84 -17.49
CA ASP A 346 22.00 20.46 -18.29
C ASP A 346 22.66 21.59 -17.48
N VAL A 347 23.93 21.37 -17.18
CA VAL A 347 24.79 22.29 -16.43
C VAL A 347 25.90 22.87 -17.30
N GLN A 348 25.94 22.55 -18.59
CA GLN A 348 27.01 22.98 -19.50
C GLN A 348 26.52 24.01 -20.51
N ASN A 349 25.27 23.92 -20.95
CA ASN A 349 24.76 24.72 -22.05
C ASN A 349 23.63 25.64 -21.59
N ASP A 350 23.58 26.80 -22.24
CA ASP A 350 22.39 27.64 -22.22
C ASP A 350 21.21 26.91 -22.84
N TYR A 351 20.03 27.12 -22.28
CA TYR A 351 18.80 26.63 -22.89
C TYR A 351 17.63 27.57 -22.64
N GLU A 352 16.77 27.63 -23.63
CA GLU A 352 15.47 28.28 -23.56
C GLU A 352 14.42 27.30 -24.06
N PHE A 353 13.30 27.23 -23.38
CA PHE A 353 12.15 26.49 -23.86
C PHE A 353 10.84 27.05 -23.29
N ASP A 354 9.77 26.83 -24.05
CA ASP A 354 8.42 27.23 -23.69
C ASP A 354 7.62 26.01 -23.24
N ILE A 355 6.88 26.14 -22.14
CA ILE A 355 5.85 25.19 -21.75
C ILE A 355 4.54 25.94 -21.56
N LYS A 356 3.68 25.88 -22.58
CA LYS A 356 2.30 26.36 -22.49
C LYS A 356 2.21 27.81 -21.97
N GLY A 357 3.03 28.70 -22.54
CA GLY A 357 3.05 30.12 -22.15
C GLY A 357 3.89 30.40 -20.90
N ILE A 358 4.70 29.44 -20.44
CA ILE A 358 5.75 29.67 -19.46
C ILE A 358 7.09 29.58 -20.18
N LYS A 359 7.80 30.70 -20.24
CA LYS A 359 9.17 30.76 -20.74
C LYS A 359 10.13 30.38 -19.62
N VAL A 360 11.00 29.41 -19.90
CA VAL A 360 12.06 29.02 -18.99
C VAL A 360 13.40 29.21 -19.69
N ASN A 361 14.28 29.96 -19.04
CA ASN A 361 15.60 30.32 -19.53
C ASN A 361 16.66 29.92 -18.50
N SER A 362 17.76 29.38 -18.97
CA SER A 362 18.93 29.04 -18.17
C SER A 362 20.18 29.51 -18.90
N GLN A 363 20.88 30.46 -18.29
CA GLN A 363 22.16 30.97 -18.78
C GLN A 363 23.27 30.46 -17.86
N VAL A 364 24.27 29.83 -18.44
CA VAL A 364 25.34 29.11 -17.74
C VAL A 364 26.68 29.74 -18.08
N SER A 365 27.47 30.05 -17.06
CA SER A 365 28.83 30.54 -17.19
C SER A 365 29.72 29.82 -16.19
N TYR A 366 30.81 29.21 -16.64
CA TYR A 366 31.75 28.54 -15.75
C TYR A 366 33.17 28.56 -16.27
N SER A 367 34.13 28.47 -15.35
CA SER A 367 35.55 28.32 -15.65
C SER A 367 36.21 27.40 -14.62
N GLY A 368 37.26 26.70 -15.04
CA GLY A 368 38.05 25.85 -14.15
C GLY A 368 37.43 24.49 -13.79
N TYR A 369 36.36 24.09 -14.49
CA TYR A 369 35.74 22.77 -14.38
C TYR A 369 36.14 21.87 -15.55
N GLN A 370 36.35 20.58 -15.27
CA GLN A 370 36.51 19.55 -16.30
C GLN A 370 35.15 18.97 -16.68
N THR A 371 34.95 18.71 -17.97
CA THR A 371 33.74 18.08 -18.49
C THR A 371 33.86 16.56 -18.45
N ASP A 372 32.93 15.89 -17.78
CA ASP A 372 32.78 14.43 -17.76
C ASP A 372 31.40 14.05 -18.30
N GLY A 373 31.31 13.84 -19.62
CA GLY A 373 30.03 13.68 -20.30
C GLY A 373 29.13 14.89 -20.12
N LYS A 374 27.99 14.72 -19.46
CA LYS A 374 27.01 15.79 -19.14
C LYS A 374 27.28 16.51 -17.82
N TYR A 375 28.34 16.13 -17.10
CA TYR A 375 28.66 16.67 -15.78
C TYR A 375 29.83 17.64 -15.84
N LEU A 376 29.91 18.52 -14.84
CA LEU A 376 31.07 19.36 -14.58
C LEU A 376 31.71 18.90 -13.26
N ALA A 377 33.04 18.75 -13.27
CA ALA A 377 33.81 18.32 -12.12
C ALA A 377 34.93 19.33 -11.81
N GLY A 378 34.88 19.92 -10.62
CA GLY A 378 35.90 20.86 -10.14
C GLY A 378 37.14 20.09 -9.67
N VAL A 379 38.34 20.57 -10.03
CA VAL A 379 39.60 19.98 -9.59
C VAL A 379 40.22 20.87 -8.51
N GLU A 380 40.77 20.27 -7.45
CA GLU A 380 41.40 21.00 -6.33
C GLU A 380 42.52 21.94 -6.79
N SER A 381 43.23 21.58 -7.86
CA SER A 381 44.35 22.34 -8.40
C SER A 381 43.97 23.67 -9.06
N ASN A 382 42.67 23.96 -9.23
CA ASN A 382 42.21 25.24 -9.77
C ASN A 382 41.34 26.00 -8.74
N PRO A 383 41.94 26.89 -7.93
CA PRO A 383 41.21 27.62 -6.90
C PRO A 383 40.31 28.74 -7.45
N ASP A 384 40.57 29.23 -8.67
CA ASP A 384 39.80 30.33 -9.30
C ASP A 384 38.57 29.83 -10.08
N ARG A 385 38.17 28.58 -9.86
CA ARG A 385 37.00 27.98 -10.50
C ARG A 385 35.72 28.66 -10.05
N TYR A 386 34.79 28.81 -10.99
CA TYR A 386 33.46 29.30 -10.69
C TYR A 386 32.43 28.64 -11.61
N PHE A 387 31.24 28.46 -11.08
CA PHE A 387 30.05 28.12 -11.84
C PHE A 387 28.95 29.10 -11.46
N GLU A 388 28.34 29.72 -12.45
CA GLU A 388 27.21 30.63 -12.31
C GLU A 388 26.09 30.19 -13.24
N ASN A 389 24.87 30.15 -12.71
CA ASN A 389 23.68 29.87 -13.50
C ASN A 389 22.56 30.84 -13.12
N ILE A 390 22.11 31.60 -14.12
CA ILE A 390 20.91 32.41 -14.02
C ILE A 390 19.77 31.58 -14.60
N PHE A 391 18.86 31.14 -13.72
CA PHE A 391 17.68 30.38 -14.11
C PHE A 391 16.44 31.23 -13.88
N GLU A 392 15.60 31.36 -14.91
CA GLU A 392 14.40 32.17 -14.89
C GLU A 392 13.22 31.36 -15.44
N ALA A 393 12.08 31.42 -14.76
CA ALA A 393 10.82 30.90 -15.27
C ALA A 393 9.76 31.99 -15.11
N TYR A 394 9.10 32.40 -16.19
CA TYR A 394 8.11 33.47 -16.17
C TYR A 394 6.98 33.22 -17.17
N LEU A 395 5.82 33.81 -16.89
CA LEU A 395 4.68 33.81 -17.80
C LEU A 395 4.95 34.70 -19.02
N GLN A 396 4.54 34.23 -20.19
CA GLN A 396 4.35 35.06 -21.36
C GLN A 396 2.95 35.67 -21.33
N ASP A 397 2.85 36.94 -21.72
CA ASP A 397 1.59 37.69 -21.83
C ASP A 397 0.64 37.13 -22.90
#